data_AF-A0A1I3BXT2-F1
#
_entry.id   AF-A0A1I3BXT2-F1
#
_cell.length_a   1.000
_cell.length_b   1.000
_cell.length_c   1.000
_cell.angle_alpha   90.00
_cell.angle_beta   90.00
_cell.angle_gamma   90.00
#
_symmetry.space_group_name_H-M   'P 1'
#
loop_
_entity.id
_entity.type
_entity.pdbx_description
1 polymer ?
#
loop_
_entity_poly.entity_id
_entity_poly.type
_entity_poly.pdbx_seq_one_letter_code
_entity_poly.pdbx_strand_id
1 'polypeptide(L)'
;MAQIRKRSPSQYQARVRIKGHPEAVRTFSSNSEAVQWASESEGQLLQGLGGALRDADALTLGKALSRYALEVTPRKKSFSNELRRINAWLRNPLASLPLPAIRGKHLAEYRDIAALIFRRRP
;
A
#
# COMPACT_ATOMS: atom_id res chain seq x y z
N MET A 1 -17.66 -7.84 -11.23
CA MET A 1 -18.75 -8.43 -12.04
C MET A 1 -18.13 -9.13 -13.24
N ALA A 2 -18.28 -10.45 -13.28
CA ALA A 2 -17.88 -11.28 -14.40
C ALA A 2 -18.98 -11.36 -15.47
N GLN A 3 -18.59 -11.29 -16.74
CA GLN A 3 -19.47 -11.45 -17.90
C GLN A 3 -18.89 -12.54 -18.82
N ILE A 4 -19.73 -13.47 -19.26
CA ILE A 4 -19.34 -14.53 -20.19
C ILE A 4 -20.06 -14.29 -21.51
N ARG A 5 -19.30 -14.21 -22.60
CA ARG A 5 -19.80 -13.99 -23.96
C ARG A 5 -19.43 -15.19 -24.84
N LYS A 6 -20.41 -15.82 -25.47
CA LYS A 6 -20.18 -16.84 -26.50
C LYS A 6 -19.81 -16.15 -27.82
N ARG A 7 -18.67 -16.50 -28.42
CA ARG A 7 -18.18 -15.92 -29.69
C ARG A 7 -18.39 -16.84 -30.89
N SER A 8 -18.25 -18.15 -30.70
CA SER A 8 -18.45 -19.18 -31.73
C SER A 8 -18.95 -20.47 -31.07
N PRO A 9 -19.30 -21.55 -31.82
CA PRO A 9 -19.90 -22.76 -31.26
C PRO A 9 -19.11 -23.36 -30.09
N SER A 10 -17.78 -23.18 -30.10
CA SER A 10 -16.83 -23.71 -29.12
C SER A 10 -15.85 -22.64 -28.59
N GLN A 11 -16.26 -21.37 -28.52
CA GLN A 11 -15.45 -20.32 -27.86
C GLN A 11 -16.29 -19.45 -26.92
N TYR A 12 -15.84 -19.41 -25.67
CA TYR A 12 -16.42 -18.65 -24.56
C TYR A 12 -15.40 -17.63 -24.07
N GLN A 13 -15.76 -16.36 -24.11
CA GLN A 13 -14.93 -15.28 -23.59
C GLN A 13 -15.44 -14.88 -22.21
N ALA A 14 -14.58 -14.97 -21.19
CA ALA A 14 -14.82 -14.44 -19.86
C ALA A 14 -14.19 -13.05 -19.73
N ARG A 15 -14.94 -12.11 -19.17
CA ARG A 15 -14.52 -10.73 -18.87
C ARG A 15 -14.77 -10.44 -17.42
N VAL A 16 -13.75 -10.01 -16.68
CA VAL A 16 -13.90 -9.63 -15.27
C VAL A 16 -13.58 -8.14 -15.15
N ARG A 17 -14.57 -7.37 -14.69
CA ARG A 17 -14.42 -5.96 -14.37
C ARG A 17 -14.57 -5.73 -12.87
N ILE A 18 -13.56 -5.06 -12.31
CA ILE A 18 -13.52 -4.57 -10.93
C ILE A 18 -13.14 -3.09 -10.96
N LYS A 19 -13.81 -2.29 -10.13
CA LYS A 19 -13.59 -0.84 -10.06
C LYS A 19 -12.15 -0.56 -9.63
N GLY A 20 -11.38 0.12 -10.50
CA GLY A 20 -9.99 0.52 -10.22
C GLY A 20 -8.90 -0.36 -10.84
N HIS A 21 -9.25 -1.43 -11.58
CA HIS A 21 -8.28 -2.27 -12.30
C HIS A 21 -8.58 -2.34 -13.80
N PRO A 22 -7.54 -2.61 -14.64
CA PRO A 22 -7.75 -2.93 -16.04
C PRO A 22 -8.62 -4.19 -16.17
N GLU A 23 -9.50 -4.19 -17.17
CA GLU A 23 -10.38 -5.30 -17.45
C GLU A 23 -9.58 -6.55 -17.84
N ALA A 24 -9.82 -7.66 -17.14
CA ALA A 24 -9.22 -8.94 -17.49
C ALA A 24 -10.14 -9.68 -18.46
N VAL A 25 -9.62 -10.01 -19.65
CA VAL A 25 -10.36 -10.73 -20.70
C VAL A 25 -9.60 -11.97 -21.09
N ARG A 26 -10.27 -13.12 -21.06
CA ARG A 26 -9.69 -14.40 -21.52
C ARG A 26 -10.72 -15.22 -22.27
N THR A 27 -10.25 -15.98 -23.26
CA THR A 27 -11.11 -16.83 -24.10
C THR A 27 -10.78 -18.29 -23.86
N PHE A 28 -11.80 -19.12 -23.74
CA PHE A 28 -11.77 -20.55 -23.44
C PHE A 28 -12.59 -21.32 -24.47
N SER A 29 -12.28 -22.61 -24.62
CA SER A 29 -13.03 -23.52 -25.48
C SER A 29 -14.29 -24.08 -24.80
N SER A 30 -14.30 -24.12 -23.46
CA SER A 30 -15.40 -24.62 -22.65
C SER A 30 -16.09 -23.52 -21.84
N ASN A 31 -17.42 -23.62 -21.69
CA ASN A 31 -18.20 -22.72 -20.85
C ASN A 31 -17.83 -22.87 -19.37
N SER A 32 -17.67 -24.13 -18.92
CA SER A 32 -17.32 -24.44 -17.53
C SER A 32 -16.00 -23.83 -17.11
N GLU A 33 -14.98 -23.91 -17.98
CA GLU A 33 -13.67 -23.30 -17.75
C GLU A 33 -13.76 -21.77 -17.69
N ALA A 34 -14.57 -21.16 -18.56
CA ALA A 34 -14.78 -19.71 -18.57
C ALA A 34 -15.45 -19.22 -17.27
N VAL A 35 -16.43 -19.95 -16.74
CA VAL A 35 -17.11 -19.66 -15.47
C VAL A 35 -16.14 -19.80 -14.29
N GLN A 36 -15.39 -20.90 -14.25
CA GLN A 36 -14.45 -21.18 -13.18
C GLN A 36 -13.33 -20.14 -13.14
N TRP A 37 -12.70 -19.84 -14.28
CA TRP A 37 -11.66 -18.82 -14.36
C TRP A 37 -12.18 -17.43 -14.00
N ALA A 38 -13.40 -17.08 -14.39
CA ALA A 38 -14.00 -15.80 -14.04
C ALA A 38 -14.17 -15.65 -12.51
N SER A 39 -14.62 -16.71 -11.84
CA SER A 39 -14.80 -16.74 -10.38
C SER A 39 -13.47 -16.69 -9.63
N GLU A 40 -12.48 -17.46 -10.09
CA GLU A 40 -11.12 -17.46 -9.52
C GLU A 40 -10.44 -16.10 -9.71
N SER A 41 -10.58 -15.48 -10.88
CA SER A 41 -9.99 -14.17 -11.18
C SER A 41 -10.64 -13.06 -10.35
N GLU A 42 -11.96 -13.10 -10.15
CA GLU A 42 -12.65 -12.16 -9.27
C GLU A 42 -12.20 -12.33 -7.81
N GLY A 43 -12.07 -13.58 -7.34
CA GLY A 43 -11.53 -13.89 -6.02
C GLY A 43 -10.08 -13.40 -5.82
N GLN A 44 -9.20 -13.64 -6.79
CA GLN A 44 -7.80 -13.19 -6.75
C GLN A 44 -7.68 -11.67 -6.77
N LEU A 45 -8.48 -10.98 -7.58
CA LEU A 45 -8.47 -9.52 -7.63
C LEU A 45 -9.06 -8.90 -6.35
N LEU A 46 -10.10 -9.50 -5.77
CA LEU A 46 -10.65 -9.10 -4.46
C LEU A 46 -9.68 -9.39 -3.31
N GLN A 47 -8.98 -10.52 -3.34
CA GLN A 47 -7.94 -10.84 -2.35
C GLN A 47 -6.72 -9.95 -2.51
N GLY A 48 -6.32 -9.59 -3.74
CA GLY A 48 -5.28 -8.61 -4.02
C GLY A 48 -5.62 -7.23 -3.49
N LEU A 49 -6.88 -6.80 -3.61
CA LEU A 49 -7.41 -5.60 -2.96
C LEU A 49 -7.29 -5.68 -1.44
N GLY A 50 -7.75 -6.76 -0.83
CA GLY A 50 -7.67 -6.95 0.62
C GLY A 50 -6.23 -7.08 1.16
N GLY A 51 -5.33 -7.69 0.39
CA GLY A 51 -3.92 -7.88 0.73
C GLY A 51 -3.10 -6.59 0.61
N ALA A 52 -3.25 -5.86 -0.51
CA ALA A 52 -2.53 -4.60 -0.70
C ALA A 52 -2.99 -3.50 0.30
N LEU A 53 -4.28 -3.48 0.65
CA LEU A 53 -4.80 -2.62 1.73
C LEU A 53 -4.23 -3.03 3.10
N ARG A 54 -4.19 -4.34 3.41
CA ARG A 54 -3.61 -4.86 4.67
C ARG A 54 -2.12 -4.57 4.81
N ASP A 55 -1.34 -4.67 3.72
CA ASP A 55 0.08 -4.35 3.74
C ASP A 55 0.33 -2.84 3.85
N ALA A 56 -0.51 -2.01 3.24
CA ALA A 56 -0.47 -0.55 3.37
C ALA A 56 -0.86 -0.08 4.79
N ASP A 57 -1.84 -0.74 5.42
CA ASP A 57 -2.24 -0.50 6.82
C ASP A 57 -1.20 -1.03 7.82
N ALA A 58 -0.46 -2.09 7.46
CA ALA A 58 0.64 -2.64 8.27
C ALA A 58 1.94 -1.83 8.17
N LEU A 59 2.07 -0.94 7.18
CA LEU A 59 3.23 -0.07 6.98
C LEU A 59 3.10 1.21 7.81
N THR A 60 3.43 1.10 9.08
CA THR A 60 3.59 2.24 9.98
C THR A 60 4.75 3.15 9.55
N LEU A 61 4.68 4.43 9.89
CA LEU A 61 5.78 5.38 9.68
C LEU A 61 7.11 4.88 10.28
N GLY A 62 7.06 4.27 11.46
CA GLY A 62 8.24 3.73 12.13
C GLY A 62 8.93 2.64 11.31
N LYS A 63 8.18 1.65 10.83
CA LYS A 63 8.71 0.61 9.92
C LYS A 63 9.30 1.20 8.64
N ALA A 64 8.63 2.19 8.04
CA ALA A 64 9.13 2.85 6.84
C ALA A 64 10.46 3.58 7.10
N LEU A 65 10.57 4.30 8.22
CA LEU A 65 11.78 4.99 8.64
C LEU A 65 12.93 4.03 9.00
N SER A 66 12.64 2.93 9.69
CA SER A 66 13.63 1.89 9.99
C SER A 66 14.18 1.24 8.73
N ARG A 67 13.32 0.91 7.75
CA ARG A 67 13.75 0.39 6.46
C ARG A 67 14.62 1.41 5.71
N TYR A 68 14.21 2.67 5.70
CA TYR A 68 14.98 3.75 5.07
C TYR A 68 16.37 3.91 5.71
N ALA A 69 16.46 3.81 7.04
CA ALA A 69 17.71 3.87 7.79
C ALA A 69 18.69 2.73 7.46
N LEU A 70 18.17 1.55 7.08
CA LEU A 70 18.97 0.38 6.75
C LEU A 70 19.37 0.35 5.26
N GLU A 71 18.45 0.68 4.36
CA GLU A 71 18.65 0.49 2.92
C GLU A 71 19.24 1.73 2.23
N VAL A 72 18.88 2.93 2.68
CA VAL A 72 19.16 4.19 1.97
C VAL A 72 20.15 5.06 2.72
N THR A 73 19.92 5.31 4.02
CA THR A 73 20.75 6.21 4.84
C THR A 73 22.24 5.86 4.83
N PRO A 74 22.70 4.60 4.87
CA PRO A 74 24.12 4.27 4.89
C PRO A 74 24.87 4.67 3.62
N ARG A 75 24.15 4.84 2.50
CA ARG A 75 24.73 5.23 1.20
C ARG A 75 24.94 6.75 1.09
N LYS A 76 24.46 7.53 2.05
CA LYS A 76 24.53 8.99 2.03
C LYS A 76 25.73 9.50 2.83
N LYS A 77 26.39 10.54 2.31
CA LYS A 77 27.52 11.21 3.00
C LYS A 77 27.14 11.76 4.39
N SER A 78 25.87 12.10 4.58
CA SER A 78 25.32 12.65 5.83
C SER A 78 24.60 11.60 6.70
N PHE A 79 24.93 10.31 6.56
CA PHE A 79 24.20 9.21 7.18
C PHE A 79 23.98 9.42 8.68
N SER A 80 25.00 9.84 9.42
CA SER A 80 24.96 9.94 10.89
C SER A 80 24.05 11.06 11.40
N ASN A 81 23.92 12.16 10.67
CA ASN A 81 22.95 13.22 10.98
C ASN A 81 21.52 12.78 10.66
N GLU A 82 21.35 12.05 9.56
CA GLU A 82 20.05 11.53 9.14
C GLU A 82 19.56 10.42 10.06
N LEU A 83 20.44 9.53 10.51
CA LEU A 83 20.14 8.47 11.47
C LEU A 83 19.74 9.06 12.84
N ARG A 84 20.38 10.16 13.27
CA ARG A 84 19.94 10.93 14.45
C ARG A 84 18.53 11.48 14.28
N ARG A 85 18.19 12.04 13.12
CA ARG A 85 16.83 12.53 12.83
C ARG A 85 15.83 11.38 12.82
N ILE A 86 16.14 10.28 12.14
CA ILE A 86 15.28 9.09 12.10
C ILE A 86 15.02 8.54 13.50
N ASN A 87 16.05 8.41 14.33
CA ASN A 87 15.90 7.96 15.72
C ASN A 87 15.04 8.91 16.56
N ALA A 88 15.13 10.23 16.33
CA ALA A 88 14.24 11.18 16.98
C ALA A 88 12.78 10.98 16.52
N TRP A 89 12.56 10.74 15.23
CA TRP A 89 11.23 10.45 14.68
C TRP A 89 10.64 9.15 15.23
N LEU A 90 11.45 8.09 15.38
CA LEU A 90 11.03 6.81 15.92
C LEU A 90 10.56 6.87 17.38
N ARG A 91 11.01 7.88 18.14
CA ARG A 91 10.58 8.10 19.53
C ARG A 91 9.26 8.85 19.63
N ASN A 92 8.76 9.41 18.54
CA ASN A 92 7.49 10.13 18.54
C ASN A 92 6.30 9.17 18.40
N PRO A 93 5.15 9.49 19.00
CA PRO A 93 3.92 8.70 18.84
C PRO A 93 3.48 8.51 17.39
N LEU A 94 3.87 9.43 16.49
CA LEU A 94 3.59 9.34 15.06
C LEU A 94 4.24 8.13 14.38
N ALA A 95 5.34 7.60 14.94
CA ALA A 95 6.01 6.42 14.37
C ALA A 95 5.14 5.16 14.43
N SER A 96 4.24 5.07 15.40
CA SER A 96 3.32 3.93 15.55
C SER A 96 2.11 4.00 14.62
N LEU A 97 1.87 5.14 13.97
CA LEU A 97 0.72 5.31 13.10
C LEU A 97 0.95 4.69 11.71
N PRO A 98 -0.08 4.08 11.10
CA PRO A 98 -0.07 3.71 9.68
C PRO A 98 0.22 4.94 8.82
N LEU A 99 1.02 4.81 7.76
CA LEU A 99 1.27 5.93 6.83
C LEU A 99 -0.02 6.58 6.29
N PRO A 100 -1.06 5.82 5.88
CA PRO A 100 -2.33 6.41 5.42
C PRO A 100 -3.10 7.17 6.51
N ALA A 101 -2.87 6.85 7.79
CA ALA A 101 -3.53 7.49 8.91
C ALA A 101 -2.92 8.85 9.29
N ILE A 102 -1.73 9.16 8.78
CA ILE A 102 -1.06 10.44 9.05
C ILE A 102 -1.78 11.55 8.29
N ARG A 103 -2.25 12.53 9.04
CA ARG A 103 -2.99 13.72 8.56
C ARG A 103 -2.22 14.97 8.90
N GLY A 104 -2.54 16.08 8.23
CA GLY A 104 -1.91 17.38 8.48
C GLY A 104 -1.93 17.82 9.95
N LYS A 105 -3.01 17.52 10.70
CA LYS A 105 -3.10 17.81 12.14
C LYS A 105 -1.97 17.19 12.96
N HIS A 106 -1.59 15.95 12.64
CA HIS A 106 -0.55 15.22 13.34
C HIS A 106 0.83 15.82 13.11
N LEU A 107 1.07 16.33 11.89
CA LEU A 107 2.32 17.02 11.55
C LEU A 107 2.37 18.42 12.18
N ALA A 108 1.23 19.12 12.27
CA ALA A 108 1.14 20.42 12.94
C ALA A 108 1.41 20.31 14.44
N GLU A 109 0.79 19.35 15.12
CA GLU A 109 1.06 19.04 16.53
C GLU A 109 2.55 18.74 16.78
N TYR A 110 3.16 17.91 15.92
CA TYR A 110 4.59 17.62 16.00
C TYR A 110 5.46 18.86 15.84
N ARG A 111 5.14 19.73 14.86
CA ARG A 111 5.85 21.00 14.64
C ARG A 111 5.76 21.90 15.87
N ASP A 112 4.57 22.03 16.45
CA ASP A 112 4.32 22.94 17.56
C ASP A 112 5.03 22.44 18.84
N ILE A 113 5.04 21.13 19.10
CA ILE A 113 5.83 20.51 20.18
C ILE A 113 7.32 20.73 19.95
N ALA A 114 7.82 20.53 18.73
CA ALA A 114 9.23 20.74 18.42
C ALA A 114 9.64 22.21 18.60
N ALA A 115 8.77 23.16 18.23
CA ALA A 115 8.99 24.58 18.43
C ALA A 115 9.05 24.96 19.92
N LEU A 116 8.23 24.34 20.77
CA LEU A 116 8.26 24.55 22.22
C LEU A 116 9.55 24.02 22.86
N ILE A 117 10.08 22.90 22.39
CA ILE A 117 11.36 22.35 22.87
C ILE A 117 12.53 23.25 22.48
N PHE A 118 12.54 23.80 21.26
CA PHE A 118 13.59 24.72 20.81
C PHE A 118 13.57 26.07 21.53
N ARG A 119 12.39 26.55 21.95
CA ARG A 119 12.24 27.82 22.70
C ARG A 119 12.73 27.75 24.15
N ARG A 120 13.02 26.55 24.70
CA ARG A 120 13.42 26.34 26.10
C ARG A 120 14.92 26.13 26.31
N ARG A 121 15.77 26.36 25.30
CA ARG A 121 17.22 26.39 25.51
C ARG A 121 17.66 27.82 25.89
N PRO A 122 18.23 28.05 27.09
CA PRO A 122 18.87 29.31 27.45
C PRO A 122 20.13 29.55 26.62
#